data_AF-A0A0D2WHQ5-F1
#
_entry.id   AF-A0A0D2WHQ5-F1
#
_cell.length_a   1.000
_cell.length_b   1.000
_cell.length_c   1.000
_cell.angle_alpha   90.00
_cell.angle_beta   90.00
_cell.angle_gamma   90.00
#
_symmetry.space_group_name_H-M   'P 1'
#
loop_
_entity.id
_entity.type
_entity.pdbx_description
1 polymer ?
#
loop_
_entity_poly.entity_id
_entity_poly.type
_entity_poly.pdbx_seq_one_letter_code
_entity_poly.pdbx_strand_id
1 'polypeptide(L)'
;MAHLTTDPTNVARWVVVYPIYINSRKTLEQGRRLGVGYCCDSPTAQEVALVVKANLKLECILEWEKAYPRDFMQRGRVRVQLFDANKKPLNSGIPNRQTLLKYIALQINKIPNRTLPPTDDAAIFAQFVPTATTSSASATPPANASAGGNTNNKKNKKKK
;
A
#
# COMPACT_ATOMS: atom_id res chain seq x y z
N MET A 1 16.60 -16.38 23.81
CA MET A 1 16.05 -17.72 23.50
C MET A 1 15.75 -17.97 22.00
N ALA A 2 16.40 -17.30 21.03
CA ALA A 2 16.11 -17.49 19.59
C ALA A 2 17.21 -18.20 18.78
N HIS A 3 18.26 -18.71 19.44
CA HIS A 3 19.51 -19.14 18.78
C HIS A 3 19.64 -20.67 18.60
N LEU A 4 18.53 -21.42 18.67
CA LEU A 4 18.58 -22.90 18.75
C LEU A 4 17.96 -23.64 17.55
N THR A 5 17.30 -22.94 16.62
CA THR A 5 16.64 -23.59 15.48
C THR A 5 17.19 -23.04 14.16
N THR A 6 17.92 -23.90 13.45
CA THR A 6 18.49 -23.61 12.13
C THR A 6 17.42 -23.73 11.03
N ASP A 7 16.31 -24.39 11.33
CA ASP A 7 15.26 -24.73 10.38
C ASP A 7 14.47 -23.48 9.95
N PRO A 8 14.48 -23.15 8.64
CA PRO A 8 13.78 -21.97 8.12
C PRO A 8 12.26 -22.12 8.15
N THR A 9 11.74 -23.33 8.36
CA THR A 9 10.31 -23.63 8.52
C THR A 9 9.78 -23.19 9.88
N ASN A 10 10.65 -22.99 10.88
CA ASN A 10 10.24 -22.51 12.19
C ASN A 10 9.67 -21.09 12.09
N VAL A 11 8.47 -20.88 12.65
CA VAL A 11 7.77 -19.57 12.66
C VAL A 11 8.65 -18.42 13.16
N ALA A 12 9.53 -18.68 14.13
CA ALA A 12 10.45 -17.68 14.66
C ALA A 12 11.42 -17.11 13.59
N ARG A 13 11.72 -17.89 12.55
CA ARG A 13 12.63 -17.57 11.43
C ARG A 13 11.92 -17.00 10.20
N TRP A 14 10.59 -17.05 10.16
CA TRP A 14 9.80 -16.49 9.08
C TRP A 14 10.07 -15.00 8.88
N VAL A 15 9.89 -14.55 7.64
CA VAL A 15 10.16 -13.16 7.26
C VAL A 15 9.17 -12.24 7.97
N VAL A 16 9.69 -11.27 8.70
CA VAL A 16 8.88 -10.26 9.38
C VAL A 16 8.60 -9.08 8.46
N VAL A 17 7.32 -8.77 8.32
CA VAL A 17 6.77 -7.62 7.61
C VAL A 17 5.96 -6.78 8.60
N TYR A 18 6.42 -5.56 8.85
CA TYR A 18 5.61 -4.53 9.48
C TYR A 18 4.98 -3.66 8.40
N PRO A 19 3.75 -3.18 8.58
CA PRO A 19 3.09 -2.32 7.60
C PRO A 19 3.89 -1.06 7.24
N ILE A 20 4.62 -0.46 8.21
CA ILE A 20 5.47 0.72 7.99
C ILE A 20 6.55 0.53 6.91
N TYR A 21 6.97 -0.71 6.64
CA TYR A 21 8.02 -1.00 5.65
C TYR A 21 7.62 -0.59 4.23
N ILE A 22 6.32 -0.59 3.95
CA ILE A 22 5.74 -0.28 2.64
C ILE A 22 4.83 0.95 2.67
N ASN A 23 4.86 1.72 3.77
CA ASN A 23 4.06 2.93 3.93
C ASN A 23 4.72 4.10 3.19
N SER A 24 4.01 4.69 2.22
CA SER A 24 4.50 5.82 1.42
C SER A 24 4.63 7.11 2.23
N ARG A 25 3.82 7.28 3.28
CA ARG A 25 3.79 8.48 4.15
C ARG A 25 4.95 8.56 5.14
N LYS A 26 5.68 7.46 5.32
CA LYS A 26 6.78 7.35 6.31
C LYS A 26 8.12 7.39 5.62
N THR A 27 9.12 8.05 6.18
CA THR A 27 10.48 8.15 5.60
C THR A 27 11.30 6.86 5.78
N LEU A 28 12.46 6.76 5.11
CA LEU A 28 13.39 5.63 5.31
C LEU A 28 13.87 5.54 6.77
N GLU A 29 14.16 6.70 7.38
CA GLU A 29 14.58 6.81 8.77
C GLU A 29 13.49 6.32 9.73
N GLN A 30 12.23 6.71 9.46
CA GLN A 30 11.07 6.28 10.23
C GLN A 30 10.80 4.77 10.13
N GLY A 31 11.30 4.10 9.09
CA GLY A 31 11.22 2.64 8.97
C GLY A 31 10.86 2.10 7.59
N ARG A 32 10.50 2.97 6.64
CA ARG A 32 10.22 2.56 5.25
C ARG A 32 11.43 1.82 4.67
N ARG A 33 11.20 0.75 3.91
CA ARG A 33 12.25 -0.11 3.34
C ARG A 33 12.35 -0.03 1.83
N LEU A 34 11.40 0.62 1.17
CA LEU A 34 11.32 0.76 -0.28
C LEU A 34 11.35 2.24 -0.69
N GLY A 35 11.61 2.49 -1.96
CA GLY A 35 11.37 3.80 -2.57
C GLY A 35 9.88 4.12 -2.58
N VAL A 36 9.53 5.41 -2.46
CA VAL A 36 8.14 5.88 -2.32
C VAL A 36 7.25 5.38 -3.47
N GLY A 37 7.76 5.35 -4.70
CA GLY A 37 6.98 4.89 -5.88
C GLY A 37 6.59 3.41 -5.87
N TYR A 38 7.17 2.59 -4.97
CA TYR A 38 6.79 1.19 -4.78
C TYR A 38 5.97 0.97 -3.51
N CYS A 39 5.62 2.04 -2.78
CA CYS A 39 4.89 1.97 -1.53
C CYS A 39 3.39 2.19 -1.75
N CYS A 40 2.59 1.88 -0.73
CA CYS A 40 1.17 2.15 -0.70
C CYS A 40 0.83 3.12 0.43
N ASP A 41 -0.29 3.82 0.27
CA ASP A 41 -0.78 4.69 1.33
C ASP A 41 -1.36 3.87 2.48
N SER A 42 -0.97 4.27 3.69
CA SER A 42 -1.50 3.82 4.99
C SER A 42 -1.84 2.32 5.06
N PRO A 43 -0.85 1.42 4.82
CA PRO A 43 -1.07 -0.03 4.86
C PRO A 43 -1.43 -0.53 6.26
N THR A 44 -2.32 -1.52 6.33
CA THR A 44 -2.65 -2.25 7.55
C THR A 44 -2.06 -3.66 7.54
N ALA A 45 -1.86 -4.24 8.73
CA ALA A 45 -1.34 -5.60 8.83
C ALA A 45 -2.32 -6.65 8.29
N GLN A 46 -3.63 -6.37 8.32
CA GLN A 46 -4.66 -7.22 7.69
C GLN A 46 -4.49 -7.28 6.19
N GLU A 47 -4.34 -6.14 5.52
CA GLU A 47 -4.17 -6.10 4.07
C GLU A 47 -2.91 -6.82 3.63
N VAL A 48 -1.81 -6.67 4.40
CA VAL A 48 -0.57 -7.41 4.17
C VAL A 48 -0.84 -8.92 4.24
N ALA A 49 -1.49 -9.40 5.31
CA ALA A 49 -1.81 -10.82 5.46
C ALA A 49 -2.75 -11.33 4.36
N LEU A 50 -3.77 -10.54 4.02
CA LEU A 50 -4.76 -10.85 2.98
C LEU A 50 -4.10 -11.01 1.61
N VAL A 51 -3.25 -10.07 1.20
CA VAL A 51 -2.53 -10.15 -0.08
C VAL A 51 -1.58 -11.34 -0.12
N VAL A 52 -0.86 -11.61 0.98
CA VAL A 52 0.04 -12.76 1.05
C VAL A 52 -0.73 -14.07 0.90
N LYS A 53 -1.88 -14.22 1.57
CA LYS A 53 -2.71 -15.43 1.46
C LYS A 53 -3.38 -15.55 0.09
N ALA A 54 -4.04 -14.48 -0.38
CA ALA A 54 -4.85 -14.52 -1.59
C ALA A 54 -4.01 -14.62 -2.87
N ASN A 55 -2.92 -13.84 -2.97
CA ASN A 55 -2.17 -13.72 -4.21
C ASN A 55 -0.96 -14.66 -4.26
N LEU A 56 -0.28 -14.85 -3.12
CA LEU A 56 0.96 -15.64 -3.07
C LEU A 56 0.74 -17.06 -2.58
N LYS A 57 -0.40 -17.32 -1.92
CA LYS A 57 -0.73 -18.62 -1.30
C LYS A 57 0.39 -19.10 -0.37
N LEU A 58 1.04 -18.16 0.32
CA LEU A 58 2.07 -18.45 1.31
C LEU A 58 1.47 -18.44 2.71
N GLU A 59 2.01 -19.31 3.56
CA GLU A 59 1.66 -19.33 4.97
C GLU A 59 2.09 -18.04 5.66
N CYS A 60 1.17 -17.44 6.42
CA CYS A 60 1.45 -16.24 7.17
C CYS A 60 0.67 -16.15 8.48
N ILE A 61 1.30 -15.54 9.48
CA ILE A 61 0.76 -15.35 10.83
C ILE A 61 0.66 -13.85 11.09
N LEU A 62 -0.53 -13.41 11.45
CA LEU A 62 -0.82 -12.04 11.83
C LEU A 62 -0.77 -11.91 13.36
N GLU A 63 0.17 -11.11 13.84
CA GLU A 63 0.36 -10.83 15.25
C GLU A 63 -0.10 -9.40 15.56
N TRP A 64 -1.30 -9.26 16.11
CA TRP A 64 -1.97 -7.99 16.35
C TRP A 64 -1.35 -7.13 17.46
N GLU A 65 -0.83 -7.79 18.48
CA GLU A 65 -0.31 -7.14 19.68
C GLU A 65 1.07 -6.49 19.44
N LYS A 66 1.79 -6.91 18.39
CA LYS A 66 3.13 -6.41 18.12
C LYS A 66 3.05 -5.12 17.32
N ALA A 67 3.93 -4.18 17.65
CA ALA A 67 4.11 -2.93 16.93
C ALA A 67 5.55 -2.78 16.46
N TYR A 68 5.78 -1.83 15.55
CA TYR A 68 7.13 -1.51 15.11
C TYR A 68 7.88 -0.76 16.22
N PRO A 69 9.13 -1.12 16.58
CA PRO A 69 9.81 -0.49 17.73
C PRO A 69 9.99 1.03 17.64
N ARG A 70 9.97 1.62 16.43
CA ARG A 70 10.06 3.07 16.24
C ARG A 70 8.69 3.75 16.08
N ASP A 71 7.61 2.97 15.94
CA ASP A 71 6.25 3.47 15.78
C ASP A 71 5.27 2.50 16.44
N PHE A 72 4.91 2.83 17.69
CA PHE A 72 4.01 2.02 18.50
C PHE A 72 2.52 2.23 18.15
N MET A 73 2.19 3.29 17.41
CA MET A 73 0.81 3.61 17.04
C MET A 73 0.32 2.68 15.92
N GLN A 74 1.19 2.37 14.95
CA GLN A 74 0.87 1.41 13.90
C GLN A 74 1.09 -0.04 14.40
N ARG A 75 0.02 -0.64 14.91
CA ARG A 75 0.00 -2.03 15.38
C ARG A 75 -0.12 -3.06 14.26
N GLY A 76 0.33 -4.27 14.57
CA GLY A 76 0.31 -5.43 13.70
C GLY A 76 1.69 -5.77 13.12
N ARG A 77 2.01 -7.06 13.16
CA ARG A 77 3.19 -7.67 12.54
C ARG A 77 2.77 -8.92 11.78
N VAL A 78 3.25 -9.07 10.55
CA VAL A 78 3.00 -10.28 9.75
C VAL A 78 4.29 -11.07 9.64
N ARG A 79 4.23 -12.35 9.97
CA ARG A 79 5.29 -13.32 9.65
C ARG A 79 4.89 -14.09 8.41
N VAL A 80 5.80 -14.21 7.45
CA VAL A 80 5.57 -14.90 6.17
C VAL A 80 6.60 -16.00 5.98
N GLN A 81 6.13 -17.21 5.71
CA GLN A 81 7.00 -18.29 5.29
C GLN A 81 7.42 -18.05 3.85
N LEU A 82 8.65 -17.59 3.65
CA LEU A 82 9.18 -17.32 2.31
C LEU A 82 10.03 -18.47 1.77
N PHE A 83 10.68 -19.21 2.66
CA PHE A 83 11.62 -20.26 2.33
C PHE A 83 11.17 -21.61 2.90
N ASP A 84 11.47 -22.66 2.15
CA ASP A 84 11.32 -24.05 2.58
C ASP A 84 12.49 -24.49 3.47
N ALA A 85 12.43 -25.69 4.06
CA ALA A 85 13.47 -26.33 4.87
C ALA A 85 14.87 -26.26 4.21
N ASN A 86 14.92 -26.39 2.88
CA ASN A 86 16.14 -26.34 2.08
C ASN A 86 16.61 -24.90 1.75
N LYS A 87 16.05 -23.86 2.39
CA LYS A 87 16.31 -22.44 2.13
C LYS A 87 16.01 -21.98 0.70
N LYS A 88 15.22 -22.75 -0.05
CA LYS A 88 14.74 -22.37 -1.38
C LYS A 88 13.46 -21.55 -1.25
N PRO A 89 13.25 -20.53 -2.10
CA PRO A 89 12.02 -19.74 -2.06
C PRO A 89 10.82 -20.61 -2.45
N LEU A 90 9.74 -20.51 -1.68
CA LEU A 90 8.50 -21.26 -1.93
C LEU A 90 7.78 -20.79 -3.22
N ASN A 91 8.00 -19.53 -3.61
CA ASN A 91 7.47 -18.96 -4.84
C ASN A 91 8.63 -18.39 -5.66
N SER A 92 8.84 -18.90 -6.88
CA SER A 92 9.93 -18.49 -7.77
C SER A 92 9.86 -17.01 -8.17
N GLY A 93 8.66 -16.42 -8.24
CA GLY A 93 8.46 -15.00 -8.50
C GLY A 93 8.86 -14.09 -7.33
N ILE A 94 8.98 -14.66 -6.12
CA ILE A 94 9.38 -13.92 -4.91
C ILE A 94 10.57 -14.62 -4.24
N PRO A 95 11.77 -14.48 -4.82
CA PRO A 95 12.95 -15.16 -4.30
C PRO A 95 13.52 -14.51 -3.03
N ASN A 96 13.17 -13.25 -2.74
CA ASN A 96 13.77 -12.51 -1.65
C ASN A 96 12.77 -11.59 -0.93
N ARG A 97 13.19 -11.09 0.23
CA ARG A 97 12.36 -10.22 1.06
C ARG A 97 12.02 -8.89 0.38
N GLN A 98 12.90 -8.37 -0.47
CA GLN A 98 12.66 -7.08 -1.13
C GLN A 98 11.58 -7.19 -2.22
N THR A 99 11.59 -8.27 -3.00
CA THR A 99 10.54 -8.57 -3.98
C THR A 99 9.21 -8.85 -3.30
N LEU A 100 9.24 -9.52 -2.14
CA LEU A 100 8.03 -9.72 -1.32
C LEU A 100 7.38 -8.38 -0.93
N LEU A 101 8.16 -7.46 -0.37
CA LEU A 101 7.66 -6.15 0.05
C LEU A 101 7.11 -5.34 -1.13
N LYS A 102 7.83 -5.31 -2.26
CA LYS A 102 7.39 -4.60 -3.47
C LYS A 102 6.08 -5.19 -4.01
N TYR A 103 5.99 -6.52 -4.07
CA TYR A 103 4.78 -7.19 -4.54
C TYR A 103 3.59 -6.88 -3.65
N ILE A 104 3.74 -7.01 -2.32
CA ILE A 104 2.66 -6.73 -1.37
C ILE A 104 2.14 -5.31 -1.55
N ALA A 105 3.03 -4.32 -1.57
CA ALA A 105 2.63 -2.91 -1.72
C ALA A 105 1.83 -2.65 -3.01
N LEU A 106 2.27 -3.23 -4.14
CA LEU A 106 1.58 -3.10 -5.43
C LEU A 106 0.20 -3.76 -5.44
N GLN A 107 0.04 -4.91 -4.78
CA GLN A 107 -1.27 -5.59 -4.72
C GLN A 107 -2.21 -4.92 -3.73
N ILE A 108 -1.70 -4.40 -2.63
CA ILE A 108 -2.50 -3.66 -1.66
C ILE A 108 -3.22 -2.48 -2.34
N ASN A 109 -2.54 -1.74 -3.22
CA ASN A 109 -3.15 -0.63 -3.99
C ASN A 109 -4.29 -1.08 -4.93
N LYS A 110 -4.43 -2.37 -5.21
CA LYS A 110 -5.47 -2.93 -6.10
C LYS A 110 -6.68 -3.48 -5.34
N ILE A 111 -6.66 -3.49 -4.01
CA ILE A 111 -7.79 -3.97 -3.21
C ILE A 111 -8.97 -3.00 -3.42
N PRO A 112 -10.15 -3.49 -3.85
CA PRO A 112 -11.33 -2.63 -3.98
C PRO A 112 -11.78 -2.16 -2.59
N ASN A 113 -12.26 -0.91 -2.50
CA ASN A 113 -12.79 -0.31 -1.26
C ASN A 113 -11.82 -0.30 -0.07
N ARG A 114 -10.55 0.10 -0.28
CA ARG A 114 -9.65 0.38 0.84
C ARG A 114 -10.26 1.47 1.71
N THR A 115 -10.75 1.09 2.89
CA THR A 115 -11.13 2.06 3.92
C THR A 115 -9.84 2.53 4.55
N LEU A 116 -9.33 3.67 4.10
CA LEU A 116 -8.17 4.29 4.74
C LEU A 116 -8.56 4.61 6.19
N PRO A 117 -7.70 4.31 7.18
CA PRO A 117 -7.94 4.83 8.52
C PRO A 117 -8.06 6.35 8.40
N PRO A 118 -9.02 6.99 9.09
CA PRO A 118 -9.22 8.43 9.02
C PRO A 118 -7.89 9.10 9.32
N THR A 119 -7.34 9.77 8.31
CA THR A 119 -6.12 10.54 8.45
C THR A 119 -6.50 11.82 9.17
N ASP A 120 -5.86 12.12 10.31
CA ASP A 120 -6.13 13.34 11.08
C ASP A 120 -6.01 14.63 10.23
N ASP A 121 -5.24 14.59 9.13
CA ASP A 121 -5.10 15.70 8.17
C ASP A 121 -6.39 16.06 7.43
N ALA A 122 -7.30 15.10 7.22
CA ALA A 122 -8.58 15.34 6.54
C ALA A 122 -9.61 16.01 7.45
N ALA A 123 -9.54 15.75 8.76
CA ALA A 123 -10.42 16.37 9.75
C ALA A 123 -10.09 17.86 9.94
N ILE A 124 -8.83 18.27 9.78
CA ILE A 124 -8.41 19.67 9.89
C ILE A 124 -8.94 20.50 8.70
N PHE A 125 -8.93 19.96 7.47
CA PHE A 125 -9.44 20.68 6.30
C PHE A 125 -10.97 20.83 6.31
N ALA A 126 -11.69 19.84 6.83
CA ALA A 126 -13.15 19.88 6.96
C ALA A 126 -13.66 20.90 7.99
N GLN A 127 -12.81 21.33 8.93
CA GLN A 127 -13.15 22.38 9.92
C GLN A 127 -12.87 23.80 9.41
N PHE A 128 -12.12 23.95 8.31
CA PHE A 128 -11.74 25.26 7.75
C PHE A 128 -12.51 25.65 6.48
N VAL A 129 -13.51 24.86 6.07
CA VAL A 129 -14.45 25.24 5.00
C VAL A 129 -15.61 26.03 5.61
N PRO A 130 -15.76 27.34 5.31
CA PRO A 130 -16.95 28.06 5.72
C PRO A 130 -18.16 27.51 4.94
N THR A 131 -19.06 26.85 5.65
CA THR A 131 -20.33 26.35 5.14
C THR A 131 -21.19 27.52 4.65
N ALA A 132 -21.30 27.70 3.33
CA ALA A 132 -22.32 28.55 2.73
C ALA A 132 -23.57 27.72 2.43
N THR A 133 -24.59 27.91 3.26
CA THR A 133 -25.99 27.51 3.11
C THR A 133 -26.63 28.18 1.89
N THR A 134 -27.30 27.43 1.01
CA THR A 134 -28.72 27.65 0.60
C THR A 134 -29.20 26.66 -0.50
N SER A 135 -30.24 25.90 -0.14
CA SER A 135 -31.52 25.70 -0.86
C SER A 135 -31.57 25.08 -2.28
N SER A 136 -32.04 23.82 -2.32
CA SER A 136 -33.14 23.27 -3.14
C SER A 136 -33.49 23.90 -4.51
N ALA A 137 -33.36 23.10 -5.59
CA ALA A 137 -34.42 22.91 -6.59
C ALA A 137 -34.06 21.79 -7.61
N SER A 138 -35.06 21.01 -7.95
CA SER A 138 -35.16 20.04 -9.05
C SER A 138 -35.10 20.69 -10.45
N ALA A 139 -34.47 20.03 -11.44
CA ALA A 139 -34.99 19.87 -12.82
C ALA A 139 -33.96 19.21 -13.78
N THR A 140 -34.53 18.50 -14.75
CA THR A 140 -34.01 17.74 -15.91
C THR A 140 -33.09 18.51 -16.88
N PRO A 141 -32.37 17.83 -17.81
CA PRO A 141 -31.39 18.44 -18.70
C PRO A 141 -32.02 18.97 -20.00
N PRO A 142 -31.32 19.87 -20.72
CA PRO A 142 -31.30 19.75 -22.16
C PRO A 142 -29.91 19.93 -22.79
N ALA A 143 -29.81 19.38 -24.00
CA ALA A 143 -28.66 19.39 -24.87
C ALA A 143 -28.59 20.67 -25.74
N ASN A 144 -27.35 20.98 -26.12
CA ASN A 144 -26.89 21.35 -27.47
C ASN A 144 -26.50 22.81 -27.80
N ALA A 145 -25.29 22.88 -28.40
CA ALA A 145 -24.78 23.81 -29.42
C ALA A 145 -24.58 25.30 -29.07
N SER A 146 -23.34 25.81 -29.12
CA SER A 146 -22.66 26.23 -30.37
C SER A 146 -21.57 27.28 -30.14
N ALA A 147 -20.54 27.20 -31.00
CA ALA A 147 -19.77 28.30 -31.59
C ALA A 147 -18.57 28.95 -30.86
N GLY A 148 -17.45 28.95 -31.59
CA GLY A 148 -16.33 29.90 -31.52
C GLY A 148 -15.07 29.32 -30.86
N GLY A 149 -14.00 28.90 -31.54
CA GLY A 149 -13.51 29.20 -32.88
C GLY A 149 -12.27 30.11 -32.83
N ASN A 150 -11.06 29.53 -32.79
CA ASN A 150 -9.83 29.94 -33.50
C ASN A 150 -8.63 29.12 -32.97
N THR A 151 -8.07 28.14 -33.68
CA THR A 151 -7.17 28.12 -34.86
C THR A 151 -5.71 28.59 -34.65
N ASN A 152 -4.86 27.86 -35.37
CA ASN A 152 -3.43 28.04 -35.71
C ASN A 152 -2.41 27.42 -34.73
N ASN A 153 -1.84 26.23 -34.97
CA ASN A 153 -1.25 25.57 -36.16
C ASN A 153 0.11 26.15 -36.62
N LYS A 154 1.19 25.39 -36.38
CA LYS A 154 2.20 24.97 -37.38
C LYS A 154 3.27 24.14 -36.64
N LYS A 155 3.34 22.80 -36.81
CA LYS A 155 3.91 22.04 -37.94
C LYS A 155 5.28 22.54 -38.40
N ASN A 156 6.31 21.72 -38.20
CA ASN A 156 7.13 21.04 -39.24
C ASN A 156 8.48 20.60 -38.63
N LYS A 157 9.23 19.59 -39.10
CA LYS A 157 9.06 18.50 -40.08
C LYS A 157 10.31 17.62 -39.95
N LYS A 158 10.12 16.32 -40.22
CA LYS A 158 11.09 15.31 -40.64
C LYS A 158 12.29 15.78 -41.50
N LYS A 159 13.35 14.97 -41.39
CA LYS A 159 14.36 14.50 -42.38
C LYS A 159 15.79 14.93 -42.05
N LYS A 160 16.64 13.97 -41.69
CA LYS A 160 17.48 13.25 -42.65
C LYS A 160 17.94 11.94 -42.04
#